data_AF-A0A2R8CPI3-F1
#
_entry.id   AF-A0A2R8CPI3-F1
#
_cell.length_a   1.000
_cell.length_b   1.000
_cell.length_c   1.000
_cell.angle_alpha   90.00
_cell.angle_beta   90.00
_cell.angle_gamma   90.00
#
_symmetry.space_group_name_H-M   'P 1'
#
loop_
_entity.id
_entity.type
_entity.pdbx_description
1 polymer ?
#
loop_
_entity_poly.entity_id
_entity_poly.type
_entity_poly.pdbx_seq_one_letter_code
_entity_poly.pdbx_strand_id
1 'polypeptide(L)'
;MPDPFLRRAEDIKKTLLAMESEAREEDLFALGYMIPQIELVQEMAQYDPEDVTSEDFDATYRQWLESTFMEDAMESDDRQRIEELWHSAMNRAG
;
A
#
# COMPACT_ATOMS: atom_id res chain seq x y z
N MET A 1 13.77 -14.97 -12.31
CA MET A 1 12.34 -14.60 -12.33
C MET A 1 12.25 -13.18 -11.81
N PRO A 2 11.35 -12.31 -12.29
CA PRO A 2 11.13 -11.03 -11.62
C PRO A 2 10.64 -11.31 -10.18
N ASP A 3 11.15 -10.55 -9.23
CA ASP A 3 10.76 -10.64 -7.82
C ASP A 3 9.24 -10.39 -7.70
N PRO A 4 8.43 -11.38 -7.27
CA PRO A 4 6.98 -11.24 -7.24
C PRO A 4 6.49 -10.27 -6.16
N PHE A 5 7.30 -10.03 -5.11
CA PHE A 5 7.02 -9.06 -4.05
C PHE A 5 7.18 -7.64 -4.57
N LEU A 6 8.33 -7.32 -5.18
CA LEU A 6 8.59 -5.99 -5.74
C LEU A 6 7.67 -5.68 -6.92
N ARG A 7 7.38 -6.67 -7.76
CA ARG A 7 6.44 -6.49 -8.86
C ARG A 7 5.05 -6.10 -8.35
N ARG A 8 4.56 -6.79 -7.30
CA ARG A 8 3.27 -6.45 -6.68
C ARG A 8 3.28 -5.03 -6.10
N ALA A 9 4.36 -4.65 -5.42
CA ALA A 9 4.54 -3.30 -4.89
C ALA A 9 4.44 -2.23 -5.99
N GLU A 10 5.12 -2.43 -7.11
CA GLU A 10 5.07 -1.51 -8.25
C GLU A 10 3.68 -1.41 -8.89
N ASP A 11 3.00 -2.54 -9.08
CA ASP A 11 1.67 -2.59 -9.70
C ASP A 11 0.62 -1.88 -8.83
N ILE A 12 0.69 -2.09 -7.52
CA ILE A 12 -0.12 -1.37 -6.53
C ILE A 12 0.22 0.13 -6.51
N LYS A 13 1.51 0.49 -6.48
CA LYS A 13 1.93 1.91 -6.49
C LYS A 13 1.40 2.66 -7.71
N LYS A 14 1.54 2.07 -8.91
CA LYS A 14 1.01 2.64 -10.15
C LYS A 14 -0.51 2.82 -10.07
N THR A 15 -1.21 1.86 -9.48
CA THR A 15 -2.66 1.93 -9.27
C THR A 15 -3.04 3.06 -8.32
N LEU A 16 -2.33 3.21 -7.20
CA LEU A 16 -2.57 4.30 -6.24
C LEU A 16 -2.29 5.68 -6.86
N LEU A 17 -1.22 5.83 -7.64
CA LEU A 17 -0.93 7.06 -8.38
C LEU A 17 -2.03 7.40 -9.40
N ALA A 18 -2.55 6.41 -10.11
CA ALA A 18 -3.69 6.61 -11.01
C ALA A 18 -4.94 7.03 -10.23
N MET A 19 -5.22 6.38 -9.10
CA MET A 19 -6.34 6.75 -8.21
C MET A 19 -6.19 8.18 -7.68
N GLU A 20 -4.99 8.61 -7.29
CA GLU A 20 -4.71 9.97 -6.83
C GLU A 20 -4.99 11.02 -7.91
N SER A 21 -4.60 10.72 -9.16
CA SER A 21 -4.82 11.65 -10.28
C SER A 21 -6.30 11.90 -10.62
N GLU A 22 -7.18 10.98 -10.22
CA GLU A 22 -8.63 11.01 -10.47
C GLU A 22 -9.45 11.26 -9.19
N ALA A 23 -8.77 11.41 -8.04
CA ALA A 23 -9.37 11.45 -6.73
C ALA A 23 -10.13 12.76 -6.45
N ARG A 24 -11.16 12.65 -5.62
CA ARG A 24 -11.79 13.80 -4.97
C ARG A 24 -10.90 14.27 -3.82
N GLU A 25 -11.07 15.53 -3.41
CA GLU A 25 -10.26 16.15 -2.34
C GLU A 25 -10.26 15.34 -1.04
N GLU A 26 -11.40 14.72 -0.69
CA GLU A 26 -11.55 13.87 0.50
C GLU A 26 -10.69 12.59 0.49
N ASP A 27 -10.17 12.19 -0.68
CA ASP A 27 -9.35 10.98 -0.84
C ASP A 27 -7.85 11.28 -0.91
N LEU A 28 -7.48 12.53 -1.19
CA LEU A 28 -6.10 12.92 -1.47
C LEU A 28 -5.18 12.69 -0.26
N PHE A 29 -5.67 12.94 0.96
CA PHE A 29 -4.91 12.66 2.17
C PHE A 29 -4.55 11.18 2.28
N ALA A 30 -5.55 10.30 2.16
CA ALA A 30 -5.35 8.86 2.29
C ALA A 30 -4.41 8.31 1.20
N LEU A 31 -4.59 8.75 -0.06
CA LEU A 31 -3.72 8.33 -1.18
C LEU A 31 -2.29 8.85 -1.02
N GLY A 32 -2.15 10.12 -0.67
CA GLY A 32 -0.86 10.76 -0.41
C GLY A 32 -0.14 10.15 0.81
N TYR A 33 -0.89 9.60 1.77
CA TYR A 33 -0.33 8.84 2.89
C TYR A 33 0.14 7.45 2.45
N MET A 34 -0.64 6.73 1.65
CA MET A 34 -0.35 5.36 1.24
C MET A 34 0.85 5.24 0.28
N ILE A 35 0.93 6.11 -0.73
CA ILE A 35 1.92 5.98 -1.81
C ILE A 35 3.37 5.93 -1.28
N PRO A 36 3.80 6.82 -0.36
CA PRO A 36 5.15 6.76 0.21
C PRO A 36 5.42 5.48 1.02
N GLN A 37 4.40 4.92 1.67
CA GLN A 37 4.56 3.70 2.49
C GLN A 37 4.90 2.49 1.61
N ILE A 38 4.45 2.46 0.35
CA ILE A 38 4.83 1.41 -0.60
C ILE A 38 6.34 1.43 -0.87
N GLU A 39 6.95 2.62 -0.96
CA GLU A 39 8.40 2.75 -1.13
C GLU A 39 9.14 2.31 0.14
N LEU A 40 8.65 2.71 1.31
CA LEU A 40 9.24 2.32 2.59
C LEU A 40 9.21 0.80 2.81
N VAL A 41 8.11 0.13 2.47
CA VAL A 41 8.03 -1.34 2.57
C VAL A 41 9.01 -2.00 1.61
N GLN A 42 9.18 -1.51 0.39
CA GLN A 42 10.18 -2.06 -0.53
C GLN A 42 11.62 -1.90 -0.01
N GLU A 43 11.92 -0.82 0.70
CA GLU A 43 13.24 -0.56 1.26
C GLU A 43 13.51 -1.33 2.56
N MET A 44 12.47 -1.51 3.39
CA MET A 44 12.61 -1.96 4.78
C MET A 44 12.16 -3.41 5.01
N ALA A 45 11.32 -3.97 4.14
CA ALA A 45 10.85 -5.35 4.30
C ALA A 45 12.01 -6.34 4.17
N GLN A 46 12.05 -7.28 5.11
CA GLN A 46 12.98 -8.40 5.08
C GLN A 46 12.21 -9.64 4.63
N TYR A 47 12.53 -10.13 3.44
CA TYR A 47 11.94 -11.32 2.85
C TYR A 47 12.99 -12.09 2.03
N ASP A 48 12.73 -13.37 1.76
CA ASP A 48 13.56 -14.17 0.86
C ASP A 48 12.95 -14.14 -0.55
N PRO A 49 13.64 -13.61 -1.58
CA PRO A 49 13.13 -13.57 -2.94
C PRO A 49 12.81 -14.95 -3.55
N GLU A 50 13.36 -16.04 -3.00
CA GLU A 50 13.06 -17.41 -3.46
C GLU A 50 11.83 -18.02 -2.78
N ASP A 51 11.37 -17.47 -1.65
CA ASP A 51 10.25 -17.98 -0.84
C ASP A 51 9.21 -16.88 -0.57
N VAL A 52 8.83 -16.16 -1.64
CA VAL A 52 7.86 -15.07 -1.57
C VAL A 52 6.91 -15.09 -2.75
N THR A 53 5.68 -14.64 -2.50
CA THR A 53 4.59 -14.48 -3.45
C THR A 53 4.16 -13.02 -3.52
N SER A 54 3.29 -12.69 -4.48
CA SER A 54 2.70 -11.36 -4.54
C SER A 54 1.78 -11.08 -3.33
N GLU A 55 1.10 -12.09 -2.80
CA GLU A 55 0.23 -11.93 -1.62
C GLU A 55 1.01 -11.57 -0.36
N ASP A 56 2.28 -11.97 -0.26
CA ASP A 56 3.15 -11.61 0.86
C ASP A 56 3.44 -10.11 0.92
N PHE A 57 3.46 -9.41 -0.23
CA PHE A 57 3.53 -7.96 -0.24
C PHE A 57 2.28 -7.33 0.37
N ASP A 58 1.10 -7.78 -0.05
CA ASP A 58 -0.17 -7.23 0.42
C ASP A 58 -0.31 -7.40 1.96
N ALA A 59 0.09 -8.57 2.48
CA ALA A 59 0.13 -8.84 3.92
C ALA A 59 1.16 -7.98 4.66
N THR A 60 2.38 -7.87 4.12
CA THR A 60 3.47 -7.07 4.71
C THR A 60 3.09 -5.60 4.76
N TYR A 61 2.53 -5.07 3.68
CA TYR A 61 2.09 -3.69 3.59
C TYR A 61 0.96 -3.39 4.58
N ARG A 62 0.02 -4.33 4.77
CA ARG A 62 -1.04 -4.16 5.77
C ARG A 62 -0.48 -4.08 7.19
N GLN A 63 0.42 -5.00 7.56
CA GLN A 63 1.08 -4.98 8.88
C GLN A 63 1.88 -3.70 9.11
N TRP A 64 2.54 -3.22 8.05
CA TRP A 64 3.26 -1.95 8.06
C TRP A 64 2.32 -0.79 8.40
N LEU A 65 1.22 -0.63 7.64
CA LEU A 65 0.25 0.44 7.87
C LEU A 65 -0.37 0.40 9.27
N GLU A 66 -0.69 -0.78 9.80
CA GLU A 66 -1.23 -0.90 11.16
C GLU A 66 -0.26 -0.36 12.22
N SER A 67 1.04 -0.61 12.02
CA SER A 67 2.09 -0.07 12.89
C SER A 67 2.20 1.44 12.74
N THR A 68 2.25 1.95 11.50
CA THR A 68 2.37 3.39 11.22
C THR A 68 1.16 4.18 11.74
N PHE A 69 -0.05 3.64 11.63
CA PHE A 69 -1.26 4.28 12.18
C PHE A 69 -1.20 4.46 13.70
N MET A 70 -0.61 3.51 14.42
CA MET A 70 -0.44 3.63 15.86
C MET A 70 0.58 4.70 16.22
N GLU A 71 1.70 4.77 15.48
CA GLU A 71 2.76 5.75 15.70
C GLU A 71 2.30 7.19 15.38
N ASP A 72 1.54 7.36 14.30
CA ASP A 72 1.04 8.66 13.84
C ASP A 72 -0.23 9.13 14.57
N ALA A 73 -0.77 8.31 15.48
CA ALA A 73 -2.07 8.53 16.12
C ALA A 73 -3.19 8.82 15.09
N MET A 74 -3.20 8.07 13.99
CA MET A 74 -4.14 8.24 12.88
C MET A 74 -5.60 8.15 13.36
N GLU A 75 -6.46 9.08 12.93
CA GLU A 75 -7.88 9.10 13.29
C GLU A 75 -8.64 7.92 12.68
N SER A 76 -9.75 7.50 13.30
CA SER A 76 -10.52 6.32 12.86
C SER A 76 -11.07 6.46 11.43
N ASP A 77 -11.53 7.66 11.09
CA ASP A 77 -12.17 7.94 9.80
C ASP A 77 -11.13 7.88 8.67
N ASP A 78 -9.93 8.40 8.91
CA ASP A 78 -8.81 8.32 7.98
C ASP A 78 -8.33 6.88 7.79
N ARG A 79 -8.22 6.09 8.89
CA ARG A 79 -7.89 4.65 8.80
C ARG A 79 -8.90 3.89 7.95
N GLN A 80 -10.19 4.14 8.19
CA GLN A 80 -11.25 3.51 7.40
C GLN A 80 -11.12 3.89 5.92
N ARG A 81 -10.86 5.17 5.62
CA ARG A 81 -10.72 5.61 4.24
C ARG A 81 -9.52 5.00 3.54
N ILE A 82 -8.38 4.92 4.23
CA ILE A 82 -7.18 4.24 3.73
C ILE A 82 -7.48 2.76 3.47
N GLU A 83 -8.23 2.09 4.34
CA GLU A 83 -8.60 0.68 4.14
C GLU A 83 -9.52 0.47 2.93
N GLU A 84 -10.51 1.34 2.71
CA GLU A 84 -11.39 1.27 1.53
C GLU A 84 -10.60 1.48 0.23
N LEU A 85 -9.70 2.47 0.20
CA LEU A 85 -8.87 2.76 -0.96
C LEU A 85 -7.84 1.66 -1.21
N TRP A 86 -7.26 1.07 -0.15
CA TRP A 86 -6.39 -0.09 -0.25
C TRP A 86 -7.06 -1.28 -0.92
N HIS A 87 -8.27 -1.66 -0.46
CA HIS A 87 -9.04 -2.72 -1.10
C HIS A 87 -9.39 -2.39 -2.56
N SER A 88 -9.69 -1.12 -2.87
CA SER A 88 -9.92 -0.71 -4.26
C SER A 88 -8.68 -0.86 -5.12
N ALA A 89 -7.50 -0.50 -4.60
CA ALA A 89 -6.23 -0.62 -5.30
C ALA A 89 -5.88 -2.09 -5.55
N MET A 90 -5.99 -2.97 -4.54
CA MET A 90 -5.72 -4.41 -4.68
C MET A 90 -6.62 -5.08 -5.73
N ASN A 91 -7.88 -4.67 -5.85
CA ASN A 91 -8.80 -5.21 -6.85
C ASN A 91 -8.52 -4.73 -8.28
N ARG A 92 -7.85 -3.58 -8.43
CA ARG A 92 -7.50 -3.00 -9.74
C ARG A 92 -6.10 -3.41 -10.20
N ALA A 93 -5.19 -3.61 -9.25
CA ALA A 93 -3.86 -4.14 -9.49
C ALA A 93 -3.98 -5.65 -9.76
N GLY A 94 -3.70 -6.04 -11.00
CA GLY A 94 -3.81 -7.43 -11.47
C GLY A 94 -2.81 -8.40 -10.86
#